data_AF-M5RHT0-F1
#
_entry.id   AF-M5RHT0-F1
#
_cell.length_a   1.000
_cell.length_b   1.000
_cell.length_c   1.000
_cell.angle_alpha   90.00
_cell.angle_beta   90.00
_cell.angle_gamma   90.00
#
_symmetry.space_group_name_H-M   'P 1'
#
loop_
_entity.id
_entity.type
_entity.pdbx_description
1 polymer ?
#
loop_
_entity_poly.entity_id
_entity_poly.type
_entity_poly.pdbx_seq_one_letter_code
_entity_poly.pdbx_strand_id
1 'polypeptide(L)'
;MLTGTYAFREQGTGIAPPNAPAIIKPGTETVASLLQGAGYKTAVIGKWHLGLGGEDGPDWNGELKPGPLEIGFDTCFLLPTTNDRVPQVYVHDHHVENLDPADPLWVGNKKPSPEHPTGITHRDTLKMDWSHGHNATIHNGISRIGFYTGGHAARFRDEDLADKWVEKSVEFIEQNKDENFFLFFAAHDIHVPRIPHERFQGKTSLGLRGDSIIELDWCVGELTKTLDRLGLAENTLVVFCSD
;
A
#
# COMPACT_ATOMS: atom_id res chain seq x y z
N MET A 1 -0.80 -14.36 7.81
CA MET A 1 0.23 -14.81 6.85
C MET A 1 1.63 -14.63 7.44
N LEU A 2 2.09 -13.39 7.65
CA LEU A 2 3.48 -13.11 8.03
C LEU A 2 3.97 -13.82 9.31
N THR A 3 3.14 -13.93 10.35
CA THR A 3 3.54 -14.46 11.67
C THR A 3 3.28 -15.96 11.85
N GLY A 4 2.66 -16.64 10.88
CA GLY A 4 2.20 -18.03 11.06
C GLY A 4 1.14 -18.23 12.16
N THR A 5 0.63 -17.16 12.78
CA THR A 5 -0.31 -17.21 13.91
C THR A 5 -1.70 -16.74 13.48
N TYR A 6 -2.75 -17.39 14.00
CA TYR A 6 -4.13 -16.98 13.76
C TYR A 6 -4.41 -15.59 14.34
N ALA A 7 -4.84 -14.64 13.50
CA ALA A 7 -5.06 -13.24 13.88
C ALA A 7 -6.03 -13.07 15.06
N PHE A 8 -7.08 -13.89 15.14
CA PHE A 8 -8.08 -13.82 16.23
C PHE A 8 -7.55 -14.21 17.61
N ARG A 9 -6.29 -14.66 17.73
CA ARG A 9 -5.63 -14.94 19.02
C ARG A 9 -5.18 -13.68 19.73
N GLU A 10 -5.06 -12.58 19.01
CA GLU A 10 -4.64 -11.28 19.55
C GLU A 10 -5.74 -10.24 19.31
N GLN A 11 -5.91 -9.34 20.28
CA GLN A 11 -6.81 -8.19 20.11
C GLN A 11 -6.13 -7.14 19.23
N GLY A 12 -6.93 -6.34 18.51
CA GLY A 12 -6.40 -5.25 17.68
C GLY A 12 -5.91 -5.69 16.29
N THR A 13 -6.12 -6.95 15.91
CA THR A 13 -5.77 -7.51 14.59
C THR A 13 -6.89 -7.41 13.54
N GLY A 14 -7.92 -6.59 13.83
CA GLY A 14 -8.98 -6.29 12.88
C GLY A 14 -8.53 -5.31 11.78
N ILE A 15 -9.48 -4.78 11.01
CA ILE A 15 -9.20 -3.78 9.97
C ILE A 15 -8.54 -2.55 10.61
N ALA A 16 -7.28 -2.30 10.27
CA ALA A 16 -6.49 -1.22 10.84
C ALA A 16 -6.99 0.15 10.33
N PRO A 17 -7.26 1.13 11.21
CA PRO A 17 -7.52 2.52 10.82
C PRO A 17 -6.24 3.22 10.30
N PRO A 18 -6.38 4.42 9.69
CA PRO A 18 -5.25 5.21 9.20
C PRO A 18 -4.06 5.35 10.15
N ASN A 19 -4.32 5.72 11.41
CA ASN A 19 -3.29 5.92 12.43
C ASN A 19 -3.14 4.70 13.34
N ALA A 20 -3.35 3.49 12.82
CA ALA A 20 -3.14 2.29 13.61
C ALA A 20 -1.65 2.13 13.94
N PRO A 21 -1.28 1.88 15.20
CA PRO A 21 0.08 1.48 15.56
C PRO A 21 0.42 0.16 14.88
N ALA A 22 1.72 -0.11 14.67
CA ALA A 22 2.14 -1.38 14.09
C ALA A 22 1.59 -2.56 14.90
N ILE A 23 0.89 -3.47 14.24
CA ILE A 23 0.24 -4.62 14.87
C ILE A 23 1.27 -5.69 15.20
N ILE A 24 2.16 -6.00 14.25
CA ILE A 24 3.27 -6.93 14.47
C ILE A 24 4.41 -6.16 15.16
N LYS A 25 4.79 -6.58 16.36
CA LYS A 25 5.82 -5.88 17.15
C LYS A 25 7.23 -6.37 16.82
N PRO A 26 8.25 -5.51 16.92
CA PRO A 26 9.65 -5.93 16.77
C PRO A 26 9.97 -7.11 17.69
N GLY A 27 10.76 -8.06 17.18
CA GLY A 27 11.06 -9.32 17.86
C GLY A 27 10.02 -10.43 17.65
N THR A 28 8.90 -10.15 17.00
CA THR A 28 7.99 -11.18 16.48
C THR A 28 8.63 -11.84 15.27
N GLU A 29 8.78 -13.17 15.28
CA GLU A 29 9.26 -13.89 14.12
C GLU A 29 8.23 -13.83 12.98
N THR A 30 8.69 -13.45 11.80
CA THR A 30 7.89 -13.41 10.58
C THR A 30 8.55 -14.26 9.50
N VAL A 31 7.80 -14.59 8.45
CA VAL A 31 8.37 -15.20 7.24
C VAL A 31 9.50 -14.34 6.64
N ALA A 32 9.39 -13.02 6.73
CA ALA A 32 10.42 -12.11 6.26
C ALA A 32 11.69 -12.21 7.12
N SER A 33 11.56 -12.16 8.46
CA SER A 33 12.72 -12.29 9.36
C SER A 33 13.39 -13.66 9.27
N LEU A 34 12.61 -14.72 9.07
CA LEU A 34 13.13 -16.07 8.82
C LEU A 34 13.95 -16.15 7.54
N LEU A 35 13.44 -15.60 6.44
CA LEU A 35 14.13 -15.59 5.15
C LEU A 35 15.36 -14.66 5.17
N GLN A 36 15.26 -13.50 5.81
CA GLN A 36 16.37 -12.60 6.04
C GLN A 36 17.49 -13.29 6.82
N GLY A 37 17.16 -14.01 7.91
CA GLY A 37 18.12 -14.82 8.68
C GLY A 37 18.74 -15.96 7.88
N ALA A 38 18.07 -16.45 6.84
CA ALA A 38 18.59 -17.43 5.89
C ALA A 38 19.41 -16.81 4.74
N GLY A 39 19.64 -15.49 4.76
CA GLY A 39 20.46 -14.78 3.78
C GLY A 39 19.70 -14.25 2.57
N TYR A 40 18.36 -14.22 2.59
CA TYR A 40 17.57 -13.61 1.52
C TYR A 40 17.56 -12.09 1.65
N LYS A 41 17.55 -11.41 0.51
CA LYS A 41 17.14 -10.00 0.39
C LYS A 41 15.62 -9.92 0.45
N THR A 42 15.06 -9.05 1.27
CA THR A 42 13.63 -9.07 1.59
C THR A 42 12.98 -7.72 1.31
N ALA A 43 11.87 -7.71 0.58
CA ALA A 43 11.11 -6.50 0.29
C ALA A 43 9.61 -6.73 0.41
N VAL A 44 8.88 -5.70 0.83
CA VAL A 44 7.41 -5.61 0.70
C VAL A 44 7.04 -4.40 -0.13
N ILE A 45 6.26 -4.62 -1.18
CA ILE A 45 5.89 -3.59 -2.16
C ILE A 45 4.39 -3.64 -2.39
N GLY A 46 3.70 -2.52 -2.12
CA GLY A 46 2.26 -2.37 -2.25
C GLY A 46 1.52 -2.22 -0.92
N LYS A 47 0.32 -2.78 -0.80
CA LYS A 47 -0.57 -2.65 0.37
C LYS A 47 0.07 -3.24 1.64
N TRP A 48 0.15 -2.44 2.71
CA TRP A 48 0.63 -2.88 4.01
C TRP A 48 -0.51 -3.24 4.98
N HIS A 49 -1.28 -2.24 5.41
CA HIS A 49 -2.48 -2.39 6.24
C HIS A 49 -2.29 -3.07 7.62
N LEU A 50 -1.05 -3.19 8.11
CA LEU A 50 -0.74 -3.76 9.43
C LEU A 50 -0.31 -2.71 10.46
N GLY A 51 -0.64 -1.44 10.21
CA GLY A 51 -0.26 -0.31 11.04
C GLY A 51 1.24 0.04 10.92
N LEU A 52 1.57 1.24 11.38
CA LEU A 52 2.92 1.79 11.40
C LEU A 52 3.09 2.60 12.67
N GLY A 53 4.33 2.72 13.17
CA GLY A 53 4.63 3.52 14.35
C GLY A 53 4.40 2.81 15.68
N GLY A 54 4.78 3.51 16.76
CA GLY A 54 4.68 3.06 18.14
C GLY A 54 3.25 3.08 18.69
N GLU A 55 3.07 3.05 20.00
CA GLU A 55 1.73 3.02 20.64
C GLU A 55 0.86 4.23 20.27
N ASP A 56 1.48 5.39 20.03
CA ASP A 56 0.81 6.63 19.61
C ASP A 56 0.41 6.63 18.12
N GLY A 57 0.76 5.58 17.38
CA GLY A 57 0.54 5.45 15.94
C GLY A 57 1.70 6.01 15.09
N PRO A 58 1.48 6.17 13.78
CA PRO A 58 2.51 6.64 12.84
C PRO A 58 2.82 8.13 13.04
N ASP A 59 4.11 8.46 13.16
CA ASP A 59 4.60 9.82 12.95
C ASP A 59 4.75 10.09 11.44
N TRP A 60 3.68 10.57 10.82
CA TRP A 60 3.62 10.88 9.39
C TRP A 60 4.64 11.92 8.91
N ASN A 61 5.28 12.67 9.81
CA ASN A 61 6.25 13.71 9.49
C ASN A 61 7.67 13.35 9.93
N GLY A 62 7.87 12.15 10.49
CA GLY A 62 9.14 11.64 10.97
C GLY A 62 9.38 10.21 10.50
N GLU A 63 10.01 9.41 11.35
CA GLU A 63 10.26 8.00 11.08
C GLU A 63 9.04 7.15 11.47
N LEU A 64 8.49 6.45 10.49
CA LEU A 64 7.37 5.51 10.61
C LEU A 64 7.82 4.16 11.19
N LYS A 65 8.34 4.18 12.41
CA LYS A 65 8.87 3.00 13.12
C LYS A 65 8.14 2.73 14.44
N PRO A 66 7.91 1.47 14.81
CA PRO A 66 8.17 0.26 14.03
C PRO A 66 7.29 0.13 12.77
N GLY A 67 7.84 -0.52 11.75
CA GLY A 67 7.20 -0.86 10.48
C GLY A 67 7.81 -2.15 9.90
N PRO A 68 7.73 -2.37 8.57
CA PRO A 68 8.26 -3.59 7.94
C PRO A 68 9.74 -3.86 8.22
N LEU A 69 10.56 -2.81 8.27
CA LEU A 69 12.01 -2.95 8.46
C LEU A 69 12.37 -3.53 9.84
N GLU A 70 11.55 -3.26 10.86
CA GLU A 70 11.74 -3.81 12.21
C GLU A 70 11.27 -5.26 12.38
N ILE A 71 10.67 -5.85 11.33
CA ILE A 71 10.12 -7.22 11.36
C ILE A 71 10.64 -8.10 10.21
N GLY A 72 11.80 -7.75 9.65
CA GLY A 72 12.58 -8.62 8.78
C GLY A 72 12.51 -8.32 7.28
N PHE A 73 12.01 -7.15 6.87
CA PHE A 73 12.18 -6.64 5.51
C PHE A 73 13.42 -5.73 5.44
N ASP A 74 14.22 -5.83 4.38
CA ASP A 74 15.37 -4.94 4.15
C ASP A 74 14.94 -3.59 3.56
N THR A 75 13.85 -3.57 2.80
CA THR A 75 13.24 -2.35 2.24
C THR A 75 11.73 -2.49 2.10
N CYS A 76 11.01 -1.38 2.06
CA CYS A 76 9.60 -1.36 1.71
C CYS A 76 9.19 -0.17 0.84
N PHE A 77 8.20 -0.39 -0.03
CA PHE A 77 7.53 0.68 -0.77
C PHE A 77 6.02 0.48 -0.70
N LEU A 78 5.34 1.25 0.13
CA LEU A 78 4.02 0.92 0.63
C LEU A 78 2.92 1.88 0.18
N LEU A 79 1.74 1.31 0.00
CA LEU A 79 0.47 1.93 0.37
C LEU A 79 0.24 1.61 1.86
N PRO A 80 0.35 2.59 2.77
CA PRO A 80 0.44 2.30 4.21
C PRO A 80 -0.82 1.66 4.79
N THR A 81 -1.98 1.89 4.19
CA THR A 81 -3.28 1.41 4.64
C THR A 81 -3.99 0.64 3.52
N THR A 82 -5.11 1.16 3.02
CA THR A 82 -5.83 0.74 1.82
C THR A 82 -6.10 1.99 1.01
N ASN A 83 -6.30 1.87 -0.30
CA ASN A 83 -6.41 3.03 -1.18
C ASN A 83 -7.66 3.89 -0.88
N ASP A 84 -8.71 3.32 -0.28
CA ASP A 84 -9.89 4.04 0.24
C ASP A 84 -9.69 4.75 1.59
N ARG A 85 -8.58 4.53 2.29
CA ARG A 85 -8.29 5.12 3.63
C ARG A 85 -7.16 6.12 3.53
N VAL A 86 -7.31 7.26 4.18
CA VAL A 86 -6.24 8.27 4.25
C VAL A 86 -5.00 7.70 4.98
N PRO A 87 -3.79 8.24 4.76
CA PRO A 87 -3.43 9.24 3.74
C PRO A 87 -3.11 8.61 2.36
N GLN A 88 -3.35 9.36 1.29
CA GLN A 88 -3.04 8.95 -0.10
C GLN A 88 -1.59 9.32 -0.47
N VAL A 89 -0.63 8.71 0.21
CA VAL A 89 0.82 8.90 0.00
C VAL A 89 1.53 7.54 -0.12
N TYR A 90 2.72 7.54 -0.73
CA TYR A 90 3.63 6.41 -0.66
C TYR A 90 4.48 6.49 0.61
N VAL A 91 4.82 5.34 1.18
CA VAL A 91 5.85 5.23 2.21
C VAL A 91 7.02 4.44 1.64
N HIS A 92 8.22 5.01 1.69
CA HIS A 92 9.45 4.33 1.32
C HIS A 92 10.31 4.18 2.57
N ASP A 93 10.56 2.93 2.95
CA ASP A 93 11.20 2.54 4.20
C ASP A 93 10.52 3.23 5.40
N HIS A 94 11.22 4.13 6.09
CA HIS A 94 10.70 4.82 7.28
C HIS A 94 9.96 6.13 6.98
N HIS A 95 9.87 6.58 5.73
CA HIS A 95 9.41 7.95 5.45
C HIS A 95 8.31 8.01 4.41
N VAL A 96 7.44 9.01 4.53
CA VAL A 96 6.52 9.41 3.46
C VAL A 96 7.34 9.95 2.30
N GLU A 97 7.18 9.35 1.12
CA GLU A 97 7.96 9.73 -0.07
C GLU A 97 7.57 11.15 -0.53
N ASN A 98 8.57 11.99 -0.82
CA ASN A 98 8.39 13.37 -1.28
C ASN A 98 7.59 14.29 -0.34
N LEU A 99 7.57 14.00 0.97
CA LEU A 99 6.97 14.91 1.94
C LEU A 99 7.81 16.18 2.08
N ASP A 100 7.19 17.33 1.81
CA ASP A 100 7.78 18.64 2.06
C ASP A 100 7.62 19.00 3.55
N PRO A 101 8.71 19.20 4.32
CA PRO A 101 8.62 19.62 5.72
C PRO A 101 7.89 20.95 5.93
N ALA A 102 7.77 21.79 4.90
CA ALA A 102 7.02 23.05 4.95
C ALA A 102 5.50 22.84 4.78
N ASP A 103 5.04 21.66 4.36
CA ASP A 103 3.63 21.28 4.20
C ASP A 103 3.34 19.95 4.91
N PRO A 104 3.35 19.94 6.25
CA PRO A 104 3.30 18.72 7.04
C PRO A 104 2.00 17.93 6.84
N LEU A 105 2.11 16.62 6.82
CA LEU A 105 1.00 15.69 6.71
C LEU A 105 0.30 15.53 8.07
N TRP A 106 -0.98 15.85 8.12
CA TRP A 106 -1.83 15.58 9.28
C TRP A 106 -2.89 14.56 8.92
N VAL A 107 -3.12 13.57 9.78
CA VAL A 107 -4.14 12.51 9.58
C VAL A 107 -4.98 12.36 10.85
N GLY A 108 -6.30 12.31 10.71
CA GLY A 108 -7.21 12.20 11.85
C GLY A 108 -8.59 11.64 11.52
N ASN A 109 -9.37 11.40 12.57
CA ASN A 109 -10.73 10.86 12.50
C ASN A 109 -11.83 11.94 12.57
N LYS A 110 -11.46 13.20 12.82
CA LYS A 110 -12.39 14.34 12.87
C LYS A 110 -12.09 15.29 11.72
N LYS A 111 -13.14 16.00 11.27
CA LYS A 111 -13.01 17.03 10.25
C LYS A 111 -12.04 18.13 10.74
N PRO A 112 -10.98 18.48 9.99
CA PRO A 112 -9.94 19.39 10.46
C PRO A 112 -10.40 20.84 10.53
N SER A 113 -11.36 21.22 9.69
CA SER A 113 -12.02 22.53 9.73
C SER A 113 -13.45 22.45 9.17
N PRO A 114 -14.35 23.39 9.48
CA PRO A 114 -15.68 23.46 8.87
C PRO A 114 -15.64 23.55 7.33
N GLU A 115 -14.60 24.17 6.77
CA GLU A 115 -14.43 24.43 5.33
C GLU A 115 -13.81 23.25 4.58
N HIS A 116 -13.24 22.26 5.28
CA HIS A 116 -12.59 21.12 4.65
C HIS A 116 -13.55 20.39 3.69
N PRO A 117 -13.18 20.22 2.40
CA PRO A 117 -14.06 19.60 1.42
C PRO A 117 -14.20 18.10 1.71
N THR A 118 -15.44 17.61 1.67
CA THR A 118 -15.74 16.19 1.88
C THR A 118 -16.64 15.66 0.79
N GLY A 119 -16.69 14.33 0.64
CA GLY A 119 -17.63 13.67 -0.27
C GLY A 119 -19.10 13.97 0.02
N ILE A 120 -19.44 14.48 1.21
CA ILE A 120 -20.77 14.98 1.54
C ILE A 120 -20.97 16.40 1.00
N THR A 121 -20.01 17.30 1.25
CA THR A 121 -20.17 18.73 0.94
C THR A 121 -19.89 19.07 -0.53
N HIS A 122 -19.13 18.23 -1.23
CA HIS A 122 -18.71 18.44 -2.62
C HIS A 122 -18.98 17.18 -3.46
N ARG A 123 -20.13 16.52 -3.24
CA ARG A 123 -20.49 15.29 -3.94
C ARG A 123 -20.54 15.45 -5.46
N ASP A 124 -21.06 16.58 -5.92
CA ASP A 124 -21.22 16.88 -7.35
C ASP A 124 -19.88 17.09 -8.08
N THR A 125 -18.77 17.24 -7.34
CA THR A 125 -17.42 17.36 -7.94
C THR A 125 -16.68 16.03 -7.98
N LEU A 126 -17.27 14.94 -7.49
CA LEU A 126 -16.59 13.65 -7.41
C LEU A 126 -16.49 13.01 -8.81
N LYS A 127 -15.30 12.52 -9.13
CA LYS A 127 -15.03 11.63 -10.27
C LYS A 127 -15.65 10.24 -10.04
N MET A 128 -15.68 9.79 -8.78
CA MET A 128 -16.31 8.55 -8.37
C MET A 128 -17.22 8.79 -7.17
N ASP A 129 -18.50 8.48 -7.33
CA ASP A 129 -19.48 8.62 -6.27
C ASP A 129 -19.32 7.52 -5.19
N TRP A 130 -19.75 7.81 -3.97
CA TRP A 130 -19.67 6.90 -2.83
C TRP A 130 -21.06 6.37 -2.44
N SER A 131 -21.08 5.15 -1.88
CA SER A 131 -22.32 4.51 -1.42
C SER A 131 -22.39 4.31 0.10
N HIS A 132 -21.28 3.93 0.74
CA HIS A 132 -21.25 3.58 2.17
C HIS A 132 -20.04 4.20 2.88
N GLY A 133 -20.22 5.35 3.55
CA GLY A 133 -19.22 5.94 4.46
C GLY A 133 -17.96 6.57 3.85
N HIS A 134 -17.63 6.31 2.58
CA HIS A 134 -16.46 6.84 1.88
C HIS A 134 -16.64 8.32 1.50
N ASN A 135 -16.88 9.19 2.48
CA ASN A 135 -17.40 10.53 2.26
C ASN A 135 -16.68 11.62 3.06
N ALA A 136 -15.48 11.32 3.57
CA ALA A 136 -14.59 12.25 4.25
C ALA A 136 -13.68 12.97 3.23
N THR A 137 -12.36 13.11 3.48
CA THR A 137 -11.47 13.87 2.57
C THR A 137 -11.56 13.39 1.12
N ILE A 138 -11.61 14.35 0.19
CA ILE A 138 -11.54 14.09 -1.25
C ILE A 138 -10.08 14.13 -1.71
N HIS A 139 -9.65 13.07 -2.40
CA HIS A 139 -8.37 12.99 -3.09
C HIS A 139 -8.58 12.53 -4.53
N ASN A 140 -8.04 13.25 -5.51
CA ASN A 140 -8.23 13.00 -6.95
C ASN A 140 -9.70 12.87 -7.38
N GLY A 141 -10.59 13.64 -6.76
CA GLY A 141 -12.03 13.56 -7.03
C GLY A 141 -12.70 12.30 -6.46
N ILE A 142 -12.05 11.57 -5.56
CA ILE A 142 -12.59 10.37 -4.89
C ILE A 142 -12.54 10.59 -3.38
N SER A 143 -13.69 10.53 -2.72
CA SER A 143 -13.77 10.66 -1.27
C SER A 143 -13.34 9.39 -0.54
N ARG A 144 -12.68 9.57 0.61
CA ARG A 144 -12.01 8.51 1.38
C ARG A 144 -12.66 8.31 2.74
N ILE A 145 -12.19 7.29 3.45
CA ILE A 145 -12.42 7.07 4.88
C ILE A 145 -11.32 7.81 5.67
N GLY A 146 -11.75 8.72 6.55
CA GLY A 146 -10.85 9.52 7.39
C GLY A 146 -10.49 10.88 6.80
N PHE A 147 -9.77 11.68 7.59
CA PHE A 147 -9.39 13.04 7.22
C PHE A 147 -7.87 13.19 7.20
N TYR A 148 -7.38 13.97 6.24
CA TYR A 148 -5.99 14.39 6.19
C TYR A 148 -5.84 15.74 5.49
N THR A 149 -4.74 16.43 5.79
CA THR A 149 -4.32 17.71 5.18
C THR A 149 -2.81 17.71 4.94
N GLY A 150 -2.34 18.65 4.13
CA GLY A 150 -0.91 18.81 3.82
C GLY A 150 -0.31 17.65 3.01
N GLY A 151 1.02 17.60 2.95
CA GLY A 151 1.79 16.63 2.18
C GLY A 151 1.47 16.63 0.69
N HIS A 152 1.13 17.77 0.08
CA HIS A 152 0.62 17.83 -1.30
C HIS A 152 1.60 17.24 -2.32
N ALA A 153 2.92 17.47 -2.15
CA ALA A 153 3.96 16.91 -3.00
C ALA A 153 4.12 15.38 -2.86
N ALA A 154 3.69 14.81 -1.74
CA ALA A 154 3.76 13.37 -1.45
C ALA A 154 2.54 12.58 -1.94
N ARG A 155 1.47 13.27 -2.38
CA ARG A 155 0.21 12.59 -2.71
C ARG A 155 0.31 11.88 -4.05
N PHE A 156 -0.07 10.61 -4.07
CA PHE A 156 -0.06 9.83 -5.31
C PHE A 156 -1.25 10.14 -6.22
N ARG A 157 -1.15 9.74 -7.48
CA ARG A 157 -2.29 9.58 -8.37
C ARG A 157 -2.79 8.13 -8.32
N ASP A 158 -4.10 7.94 -8.14
CA ASP A 158 -4.65 6.60 -7.92
C ASP A 158 -4.47 5.68 -9.13
N GLU A 159 -4.60 6.23 -10.35
CA GLU A 159 -4.43 5.49 -11.61
C GLU A 159 -3.01 4.96 -11.83
N ASP A 160 -2.01 5.46 -11.08
CA ASP A 160 -0.60 5.12 -11.27
C ASP A 160 -0.11 4.09 -10.23
N LEU A 161 -0.96 3.65 -9.29
CA LEU A 161 -0.57 2.75 -8.20
C LEU A 161 -0.03 1.42 -8.73
N ALA A 162 -0.77 0.75 -9.63
CA ALA A 162 -0.39 -0.55 -10.18
C ALA A 162 0.98 -0.50 -10.88
N ASP A 163 1.19 0.49 -11.74
CA ASP A 163 2.48 0.74 -12.40
C ASP A 163 3.60 0.96 -11.37
N LYS A 164 3.33 1.73 -10.31
CA LYS A 164 4.36 2.02 -9.31
C LYS A 164 4.77 0.78 -8.53
N TRP A 165 3.83 -0.12 -8.21
CA TRP A 165 4.17 -1.40 -7.57
C TRP A 165 4.99 -2.30 -8.48
N VAL A 166 4.67 -2.34 -9.78
CA VAL A 166 5.45 -3.09 -10.78
C VAL A 166 6.83 -2.48 -10.93
N GLU A 167 6.95 -1.16 -11.10
CA GLU A 167 8.23 -0.43 -11.19
C GLU A 167 9.15 -0.80 -10.02
N LYS A 168 8.69 -0.64 -8.79
CA LYS A 168 9.52 -0.91 -7.60
C LYS A 168 9.85 -2.38 -7.42
N SER A 169 8.94 -3.28 -7.80
CA SER A 169 9.18 -4.71 -7.76
C SER A 169 10.22 -5.16 -8.79
N VAL A 170 10.14 -4.63 -10.00
CA VAL A 170 11.13 -4.90 -11.06
C VAL A 170 12.49 -4.34 -10.65
N GLU A 171 12.55 -3.11 -10.14
CA GLU A 171 13.80 -2.52 -9.61
C GLU A 171 14.42 -3.42 -8.53
N PHE A 172 13.63 -3.91 -7.57
CA PHE A 172 14.11 -4.80 -6.52
C PHE A 172 14.63 -6.14 -7.09
N ILE A 173 13.89 -6.77 -8.00
CA ILE A 173 14.32 -8.03 -8.63
C ILE A 173 15.63 -7.83 -9.41
N GLU A 174 15.73 -6.76 -10.20
CA GLU A 174 16.92 -6.48 -11.01
C GLU A 174 18.16 -6.20 -10.15
N GLN A 175 18.01 -5.44 -9.07
CA GLN A 175 19.11 -5.14 -8.14
C GLN A 175 19.60 -6.39 -7.40
N ASN A 176 18.74 -7.39 -7.20
CA ASN A 176 19.05 -8.60 -6.44
C ASN A 176 19.10 -9.85 -7.31
N LYS A 177 19.25 -9.71 -8.63
CA LYS A 177 19.22 -10.83 -9.59
C LYS A 177 20.30 -11.90 -9.36
N ASP A 178 21.40 -11.52 -8.71
CA ASP A 178 22.53 -12.41 -8.40
C ASP A 178 22.48 -12.93 -6.94
N GLU A 179 21.42 -12.61 -6.20
CA GLU A 179 21.20 -12.96 -4.79
C GLU A 179 19.88 -13.76 -4.63
N ASN A 180 19.70 -14.43 -3.50
CA ASN A 180 18.39 -14.98 -3.13
C ASN A 180 17.50 -13.83 -2.63
N PHE A 181 16.27 -13.71 -3.15
CA PHE A 181 15.35 -12.66 -2.72
C PHE A 181 13.95 -13.19 -2.38
N PHE A 182 13.29 -12.46 -1.49
CA PHE A 182 11.90 -12.62 -1.09
C PHE A 182 11.18 -11.29 -1.34
N LEU A 183 10.30 -11.30 -2.34
CA LEU A 183 9.44 -10.17 -2.66
C LEU A 183 8.02 -10.48 -2.20
N PHE A 184 7.53 -9.73 -1.22
CA PHE A 184 6.12 -9.71 -0.87
C PHE A 184 5.41 -8.60 -1.66
N PHE A 185 4.97 -8.95 -2.88
CA PHE A 185 4.15 -8.07 -3.72
C PHE A 185 2.68 -8.11 -3.24
N ALA A 186 2.18 -6.99 -2.76
CA ALA A 186 0.82 -6.86 -2.23
C ALA A 186 0.02 -5.88 -3.07
N ALA A 187 -0.65 -6.36 -4.12
CA ALA A 187 -1.46 -5.50 -4.98
C ALA A 187 -2.59 -4.81 -4.20
N HIS A 188 -2.92 -3.59 -4.62
CA HIS A 188 -4.12 -2.91 -4.17
C HIS A 188 -5.38 -3.37 -4.94
N ASP A 189 -5.21 -3.84 -6.17
CA ASP A 189 -6.29 -4.41 -6.96
C ASP A 189 -6.76 -5.74 -6.35
N ILE A 190 -8.06 -6.01 -6.24
CA ILE A 190 -9.20 -5.27 -6.83
C ILE A 190 -10.01 -4.48 -5.78
N HIS A 191 -9.32 -3.96 -4.76
CA HIS A 191 -9.94 -3.21 -3.66
C HIS A 191 -10.54 -1.88 -4.14
N VAL A 192 -11.47 -1.32 -3.36
CA VAL A 192 -12.03 0.02 -3.65
C VAL A 192 -11.10 1.15 -3.21
N PRO A 193 -11.16 2.32 -3.85
CA PRO A 193 -11.80 2.59 -5.14
C PRO A 193 -11.06 1.89 -6.29
N ARG A 194 -11.80 1.25 -7.21
CA ARG A 194 -11.21 0.67 -8.42
C ARG A 194 -11.04 1.77 -9.44
N ILE A 195 -9.83 2.24 -9.64
CA ILE A 195 -9.53 3.28 -10.63
C ILE A 195 -8.24 2.88 -11.37
N PRO A 196 -8.29 1.79 -12.14
CA PRO A 196 -7.12 1.27 -12.82
C PRO A 196 -6.57 2.30 -13.80
N HIS A 197 -5.32 2.15 -14.22
CA HIS A 197 -4.70 3.03 -15.21
C HIS A 197 -5.59 3.16 -16.46
N GLU A 198 -5.57 4.32 -17.12
CA GLU A 198 -6.44 4.61 -18.28
C GLU A 198 -6.34 3.56 -19.40
N ARG A 199 -5.23 2.84 -19.47
CA ARG A 199 -5.00 1.77 -20.45
C ARG A 199 -5.90 0.55 -20.24
N PHE A 200 -6.45 0.36 -19.04
CA PHE A 200 -7.33 -0.75 -18.68
C PHE A 200 -8.80 -0.35 -18.53
N GLN A 201 -9.09 0.95 -18.37
CA GLN A 201 -10.47 1.42 -18.22
C GLN A 201 -11.31 1.12 -19.48
N GLY A 202 -12.46 0.49 -19.29
CA GLY A 202 -13.39 0.09 -20.35
C GLY A 202 -12.93 -1.09 -21.20
N LYS A 203 -11.90 -1.83 -20.78
CA LYS A 203 -11.43 -3.02 -21.51
C LYS A 203 -12.26 -4.25 -21.23
N THR A 204 -13.01 -4.27 -20.13
CA THR A 204 -13.96 -5.34 -19.80
C THR A 204 -15.39 -4.84 -19.85
N SER A 205 -16.35 -5.74 -20.07
CA SER A 205 -17.78 -5.44 -19.95
C SER A 205 -18.28 -5.42 -18.49
N LEU A 206 -17.37 -5.52 -17.52
CA LEU A 206 -17.68 -5.67 -16.08
C LEU A 206 -17.36 -4.38 -15.28
N GLY A 207 -17.13 -3.27 -15.99
CA GLY A 207 -16.78 -1.97 -15.43
C GLY A 207 -15.43 -2.00 -14.70
N LEU A 208 -15.18 -0.97 -13.88
CA LEU A 208 -13.88 -0.77 -13.22
C LEU A 208 -13.44 -1.94 -12.34
N ARG A 209 -14.38 -2.75 -11.82
CA ARG A 209 -14.03 -3.98 -11.10
C ARG A 209 -13.38 -5.01 -12.01
N GLY A 210 -13.92 -5.24 -13.21
CA GLY A 210 -13.30 -6.13 -14.19
C GLY A 210 -12.01 -5.57 -14.75
N ASP A 211 -11.96 -4.26 -14.96
CA ASP A 211 -10.77 -3.57 -15.44
C ASP A 211 -9.61 -3.68 -14.44
N SER A 212 -9.86 -3.56 -13.13
CA SER A 212 -8.85 -3.83 -12.10
C SER A 212 -8.38 -5.29 -12.07
N ILE A 213 -9.22 -6.27 -12.48
CA ILE A 213 -8.79 -7.69 -12.55
C ILE A 213 -7.73 -7.87 -13.65
N ILE A 214 -7.94 -7.26 -14.82
CA ILE A 214 -6.96 -7.37 -15.91
C ILE A 214 -5.70 -6.53 -15.65
N GLU A 215 -5.80 -5.45 -14.86
CA GLU A 215 -4.63 -4.70 -14.40
C GLU A 215 -3.80 -5.54 -13.40
N LEU A 216 -4.45 -6.24 -12.47
CA LEU A 216 -3.77 -7.21 -11.60
C LEU A 216 -3.09 -8.33 -12.40
N ASP A 217 -3.78 -8.87 -13.40
CA ASP A 217 -3.20 -9.87 -14.32
C ASP A 217 -1.97 -9.31 -15.05
N TRP A 218 -2.04 -8.07 -15.52
CA TRP A 218 -0.90 -7.38 -16.11
C TRP A 218 0.26 -7.22 -15.13
N CYS A 219 0.00 -6.80 -13.89
CA CYS A 219 1.05 -6.69 -12.86
C CYS A 219 1.80 -8.00 -12.66
N VAL A 220 1.07 -9.11 -12.50
CA VAL A 220 1.66 -10.45 -12.38
C VAL A 220 2.44 -10.83 -13.65
N GLY A 221 1.91 -10.48 -14.81
CA GLY A 221 2.57 -10.66 -16.10
C GLY A 221 3.91 -9.92 -16.20
N GLU A 222 4.01 -8.68 -15.73
CA GLU A 222 5.26 -7.91 -15.78
C GLU A 222 6.33 -8.47 -14.83
N LEU A 223 5.93 -8.95 -13.64
CA LEU A 223 6.87 -9.60 -12.72
C LEU A 223 7.39 -10.92 -13.28
N THR A 224 6.50 -11.77 -13.81
CA THR A 224 6.90 -13.05 -14.41
C THR A 224 7.76 -12.88 -15.67
N LYS A 225 7.43 -11.94 -16.55
CA LYS A 225 8.30 -11.56 -17.69
C LYS A 225 9.66 -11.06 -17.25
N THR A 226 9.74 -10.36 -16.12
CA THR A 226 11.02 -9.90 -15.56
C THR A 226 11.87 -11.08 -15.09
N LEU A 227 11.27 -12.06 -14.42
CA LEU A 227 11.96 -13.30 -14.04
C LEU A 227 12.46 -14.06 -15.29
N ASP A 228 11.64 -14.20 -16.32
CA ASP A 228 12.04 -14.85 -17.59
C ASP A 228 13.21 -14.11 -18.26
N ARG A 229 13.11 -12.79 -18.38
CA ARG A 229 14.14 -11.93 -18.99
C ARG A 229 15.48 -12.04 -18.27
N LEU A 230 15.47 -12.22 -16.96
CA LEU A 230 16.67 -12.34 -16.14
C LEU A 230 17.15 -13.79 -16.00
N GLY A 231 16.43 -14.77 -16.55
CA GLY A 231 16.77 -16.20 -16.44
C GLY A 231 16.54 -16.79 -15.04
N LEU A 232 15.62 -16.20 -14.27
CA LEU A 232 15.34 -16.56 -12.87
C LEU A 232 14.11 -17.46 -12.70
N ALA A 233 13.28 -17.59 -13.73
CA ALA A 233 11.97 -18.24 -13.64
C ALA A 233 12.02 -19.69 -13.13
N GLU A 234 12.94 -20.51 -13.64
CA GLU A 234 13.08 -21.93 -13.27
C GLU A 234 13.50 -22.16 -11.81
N ASN A 235 14.07 -21.15 -11.15
CA ASN A 235 14.53 -21.23 -9.76
C ASN A 235 13.84 -20.19 -8.86
N THR A 236 12.66 -19.70 -9.24
CA THR A 236 11.84 -18.79 -8.43
C THR A 236 10.51 -19.44 -8.09
N LEU A 237 10.19 -19.55 -6.79
CA LEU A 237 8.86 -19.97 -6.36
C LEU A 237 7.91 -18.76 -6.36
N VAL A 238 6.93 -18.77 -7.27
CA VAL A 238 5.86 -17.77 -7.30
C VAL A 238 4.60 -18.33 -6.66
N VAL A 239 4.09 -17.64 -5.64
CA VAL A 239 2.81 -17.96 -4.98
C VAL A 239 1.85 -16.79 -5.18
N PHE A 240 0.69 -17.06 -5.76
CA PHE A 240 -0.37 -16.07 -5.98
C PHE A 240 -1.62 -16.45 -5.18
N CYS A 241 -2.10 -15.51 -4.35
CA CYS A 241 -3.29 -15.69 -3.51
C CYS A 241 -3.94 -14.33 -3.18
N SER A 242 -5.00 -14.35 -2.37
CA SER A 242 -5.72 -13.16 -1.86
C SER A 242 -5.72 -13.15 -0.34
N ASP A 243 -5.78 -11.95 0.26
CA ASP A 243 -6.02 -11.72 1.70
C ASP A 243 -7.44 -12.11 2.12
#